data_AF-A0A6G0A796-F1
#
_entry.id   AF-A0A6G0A796-F1
#
_cell.length_a   1.000
_cell.length_b   1.000
_cell.length_c   1.000
_cell.angle_alpha   90.00
_cell.angle_beta   90.00
_cell.angle_gamma   90.00
#
_symmetry.space_group_name_H-M   'P 1'
#
loop_
_entity.id
_entity.type
_entity.pdbx_description
1 polymer ?
#
loop_
_entity_poly.entity_id
_entity_poly.type
_entity_poly.pdbx_seq_one_letter_code
_entity_poly.pdbx_strand_id
1 'polypeptide(L)'
;MARTRAYRSGVLTAEDFPVADVSEYLDEPDTVVWIDLCAPATQQLHELADELGLHDLAIEDVIKSRQRPKVDYYPTHLFLSCRAVGVDTDRGRLDETEVDTFVGTRWLVTIRDSDGFPIEDVLDRWDRSTDLARGGVGFFLYGLLDVVVDGYFEAVQAFDYYYDDVSESLFVDEPIQLERQRQWFDMRRALVHFHRLAVPMREALSSLMRRDHAVVTEALYPYYQDVYDHTLRVSESTESLRDLVSTIVETNLSLREYRQNQIVKKVSGWAAIIAVPAFLTGYFGMNVPYPGSGRISGAIGSTLLIIVISGGLYLLFRRKDWL
;
A
#
# COMPACT_ATOMS: atom_id res chain seq x y z
N MET A 1 13.33 -9.31 -25.23
CA MET A 1 13.99 -10.54 -25.72
C MET A 1 13.56 -11.67 -24.80
N ALA A 2 13.28 -12.85 -25.34
CA ALA A 2 12.97 -14.02 -24.53
C ALA A 2 14.24 -14.49 -23.82
N ARG A 3 14.12 -14.88 -22.55
CA ARG A 3 15.16 -15.61 -21.82
C ARG A 3 14.71 -17.05 -21.67
N THR A 4 15.63 -17.98 -21.82
CA THR A 4 15.34 -19.41 -21.69
C THR A 4 16.40 -20.07 -20.82
N ARG A 5 16.00 -21.04 -20.01
CA ARG A 5 16.93 -21.88 -19.24
C ARG A 5 16.44 -23.31 -19.20
N ALA A 6 17.35 -24.26 -19.30
CA ALA A 6 17.07 -25.68 -19.14
C ALA A 6 17.82 -26.22 -17.92
N TYR A 7 17.08 -26.86 -17.03
CA TYR A 7 17.59 -27.47 -15.80
C TYR A 7 17.43 -28.98 -15.87
N ARG A 8 18.54 -29.72 -15.83
CA ARG A 8 18.50 -31.19 -15.78
C ARG A 8 18.79 -31.67 -14.38
N SER A 9 17.87 -32.44 -13.80
CA SER A 9 17.95 -32.92 -12.41
C SER A 9 18.24 -31.79 -11.40
N GLY A 10 17.73 -30.59 -11.67
CA GLY A 10 17.89 -29.40 -10.83
C GLY A 10 19.17 -28.58 -11.06
N VAL A 11 20.01 -28.93 -12.05
CA VAL A 11 21.23 -28.18 -12.40
C VAL A 11 21.02 -27.47 -13.73
N LEU A 12 21.41 -26.20 -13.82
CA LEU A 12 21.38 -25.42 -15.07
C LEU A 12 22.33 -26.07 -16.09
N THR A 13 21.80 -26.46 -17.25
CA THR A 13 22.58 -27.11 -18.33
C THR A 13 22.64 -26.29 -19.62
N ALA A 14 21.67 -25.42 -19.87
CA ALA A 14 21.66 -24.52 -21.01
C ALA A 14 20.90 -23.24 -20.68
N GLU A 15 21.28 -22.15 -21.33
CA GLU A 15 20.64 -20.83 -21.21
C GLU A 15 20.63 -20.12 -22.57
N ASP A 16 19.69 -19.20 -22.74
CA ASP A 16 19.55 -18.31 -23.90
C ASP A 16 19.44 -19.02 -25.27
N PHE A 17 18.87 -20.22 -25.29
CA PHE A 17 18.52 -20.92 -26.53
C PHE A 17 17.20 -20.41 -27.13
N PRO A 18 17.01 -20.51 -28.46
CA PRO A 18 15.76 -20.16 -29.12
C PRO A 18 14.53 -20.87 -28.54
N VAL A 19 13.40 -20.17 -28.44
CA VAL A 19 12.13 -20.76 -27.97
C VAL A 19 11.68 -21.94 -28.86
N ALA A 20 12.04 -21.93 -30.14
CA ALA A 20 11.75 -23.03 -31.06
C ALA A 20 12.44 -24.36 -30.66
N ASP A 21 13.53 -24.30 -29.90
CA ASP A 21 14.31 -25.48 -29.51
C ASP A 21 13.82 -26.09 -28.18
N VAL A 22 12.79 -25.49 -27.55
CA VAL A 22 12.25 -25.93 -26.25
C VAL A 22 11.81 -27.40 -26.30
N SER A 23 11.22 -27.85 -27.41
CA SER A 23 10.81 -29.24 -27.60
C SER A 23 12.01 -30.21 -27.55
N GLU A 24 13.15 -29.84 -28.11
CA GLU A 24 14.38 -30.67 -28.09
C GLU A 24 14.91 -30.86 -26.66
N TYR A 25 14.92 -29.80 -25.85
CA TYR A 25 15.32 -29.90 -24.44
C TYR A 25 14.30 -30.68 -23.60
N LEU A 26 13.01 -30.60 -23.94
CA LEU A 26 11.98 -31.40 -23.29
C LEU A 26 12.06 -32.88 -23.68
N ASP A 27 12.62 -33.27 -24.83
CA ASP A 27 12.82 -34.70 -25.16
C ASP A 27 13.86 -35.37 -24.23
N GLU A 28 14.71 -34.57 -23.59
CA GLU A 28 15.65 -35.07 -22.60
C GLU A 28 14.95 -35.41 -21.26
N PRO A 29 15.24 -36.59 -20.67
CA PRO A 29 14.64 -36.98 -19.40
C PRO A 29 15.14 -36.09 -18.26
N ASP A 30 14.27 -35.86 -17.27
CA ASP A 30 14.54 -35.05 -16.07
C ASP A 30 14.95 -33.59 -16.35
N THR A 31 14.67 -33.08 -17.55
CA THR A 31 14.84 -31.67 -17.91
C THR A 31 13.57 -30.86 -17.64
N VAL A 32 13.73 -29.71 -17.00
CA VAL A 32 12.71 -28.66 -16.86
C VAL A 32 13.16 -27.43 -17.64
N VAL A 33 12.28 -26.87 -18.47
CA VAL A 33 12.58 -25.67 -19.26
C VAL A 33 11.82 -24.47 -18.69
N TRP A 34 12.51 -23.36 -18.50
CA TRP A 34 11.92 -22.08 -18.17
C TRP A 34 12.05 -21.10 -19.33
N ILE A 35 10.99 -20.33 -19.59
CA ILE A 35 10.92 -19.29 -20.62
C ILE A 35 10.40 -18.02 -19.95
N ASP A 36 11.12 -16.90 -20.07
CA ASP A 36 10.65 -15.58 -19.62
C ASP A 36 10.50 -14.63 -20.79
N LEU A 37 9.33 -14.00 -20.85
CA LEU A 37 8.96 -12.98 -21.81
C LEU A 37 8.64 -11.68 -21.09
N CYS A 38 9.53 -10.70 -21.22
CA CYS A 38 9.30 -9.35 -20.71
C CYS A 38 8.71 -8.45 -21.81
N ALA A 39 7.52 -7.91 -21.54
CA ALA A 39 6.71 -7.08 -22.43
C ALA A 39 6.60 -7.64 -23.87
N PRO A 40 6.17 -8.91 -24.05
CA PRO A 40 6.09 -9.52 -25.38
C PRO A 40 5.04 -8.84 -26.25
N ALA A 41 5.28 -8.82 -27.56
CA ALA A 41 4.25 -8.44 -28.52
C ALA A 41 3.15 -9.50 -28.58
N THR A 42 1.91 -9.09 -28.88
CA THR A 42 0.75 -10.01 -28.99
C THR A 42 0.99 -11.17 -29.96
N GLN A 43 1.73 -10.95 -31.04
CA GLN A 43 2.09 -12.01 -31.98
C GLN A 43 2.94 -13.11 -31.31
N GLN A 44 3.91 -12.73 -30.47
CA GLN A 44 4.77 -13.69 -29.76
C GLN A 44 3.96 -14.52 -28.75
N LEU A 45 2.93 -13.93 -28.15
CA LEU A 45 2.03 -14.65 -27.25
C LEU A 45 1.22 -15.72 -27.99
N HIS A 46 0.74 -15.42 -29.20
CA HIS A 46 0.04 -16.41 -30.03
C HIS A 46 0.97 -17.52 -30.52
N GLU A 47 2.19 -17.19 -30.96
CA GLU A 47 3.19 -18.19 -31.36
C GLU A 47 3.51 -19.14 -30.20
N LEU A 48 3.67 -18.62 -28.98
CA LEU A 48 3.89 -19.42 -27.79
C LEU A 48 2.67 -20.28 -27.43
N ALA A 49 1.47 -19.74 -27.62
CA ALA A 49 0.22 -20.45 -27.36
C ALA A 49 0.05 -21.66 -28.27
N ASP A 50 0.35 -21.49 -29.56
CA ASP A 50 0.29 -22.56 -30.56
C ASP A 50 1.33 -23.65 -30.27
N GLU A 51 2.56 -23.26 -29.90
CA GLU A 51 3.67 -24.19 -29.62
C GLU A 51 3.41 -25.04 -28.36
N LEU A 52 2.93 -24.43 -27.28
CA LEU A 52 2.73 -25.11 -25.99
C LEU A 52 1.29 -25.62 -25.77
N GLY A 53 0.38 -25.38 -26.72
CA GLY A 53 -1.03 -25.72 -26.60
C GLY A 53 -1.71 -24.99 -25.43
N LEU A 54 -1.42 -23.70 -25.28
CA LEU A 54 -2.03 -22.84 -24.26
C LEU A 54 -3.48 -22.53 -24.62
N HIS A 55 -4.32 -22.36 -23.62
CA HIS A 55 -5.75 -22.15 -23.86
C HIS A 55 -6.01 -20.68 -24.23
N ASP A 56 -6.82 -20.43 -25.25
CA ASP A 56 -7.10 -19.07 -25.77
C ASP A 56 -7.54 -18.08 -24.69
N LEU A 57 -8.40 -18.50 -23.76
CA LEU A 57 -8.85 -17.67 -22.64
C LEU A 57 -7.70 -17.22 -21.72
N ALA A 58 -6.70 -18.07 -21.48
CA ALA A 58 -5.55 -17.70 -20.67
C ALA A 58 -4.67 -16.68 -21.39
N ILE A 59 -4.49 -16.82 -22.72
CA ILE A 59 -3.77 -15.85 -23.54
C ILE A 59 -4.51 -14.52 -23.61
N GLU A 60 -5.83 -14.55 -23.75
CA GLU A 60 -6.67 -13.35 -23.71
C GLU A 60 -6.52 -12.60 -22.37
N ASP A 61 -6.42 -13.34 -21.26
CA ASP A 61 -6.19 -12.75 -19.94
C ASP A 61 -4.84 -12.03 -19.83
N VAL A 62 -3.76 -12.63 -20.36
CA VAL A 62 -2.44 -11.98 -20.45
C VAL A 62 -2.50 -10.72 -21.31
N ILE A 63 -3.14 -10.77 -22.48
CA ILE A 63 -3.23 -9.62 -23.40
C ILE A 63 -4.01 -8.46 -22.77
N LYS A 64 -5.08 -8.75 -22.02
CA LYS A 64 -5.90 -7.71 -21.39
C LYS A 64 -5.19 -7.03 -20.21
N SER A 65 -4.22 -7.72 -19.59
CA SER A 65 -3.32 -7.21 -18.54
C SER A 65 -4.03 -6.41 -17.42
N ARG A 66 -4.98 -7.05 -16.73
CA ARG A 66 -5.76 -6.47 -15.61
C ARG A 66 -6.27 -7.54 -14.62
N GLN A 67 -5.60 -8.68 -14.54
CA GLN A 67 -6.09 -9.76 -13.72
C GLN A 67 -5.77 -9.50 -12.25
N ARG A 68 -6.68 -9.94 -11.39
CA ARG A 68 -6.38 -10.12 -9.97
C ARG A 68 -5.63 -11.44 -9.81
N PRO A 69 -4.84 -11.61 -8.74
CA PRO A 69 -4.20 -12.87 -8.48
C PRO A 69 -5.20 -14.03 -8.50
N LYS A 70 -4.91 -15.04 -9.30
CA LYS A 70 -5.80 -16.20 -9.51
C LYS A 70 -5.02 -17.39 -10.04
N VAL A 71 -5.58 -18.58 -9.84
CA VAL A 71 -5.10 -19.84 -10.41
C VAL A 71 -6.24 -20.50 -11.15
N ASP A 72 -6.04 -20.74 -12.45
CA ASP A 72 -6.94 -21.45 -13.33
C ASP A 72 -6.29 -22.76 -13.81
N TYR A 73 -7.05 -23.84 -13.80
CA TYR A 73 -6.57 -25.16 -14.22
C TYR A 73 -7.13 -25.52 -15.59
N TYR A 74 -6.23 -25.81 -16.53
CA TYR A 74 -6.55 -26.34 -17.85
C TYR A 74 -6.12 -27.81 -17.95
N PRO A 75 -6.62 -28.56 -18.96
CA PRO A 75 -6.24 -29.97 -19.13
C PRO A 75 -4.74 -30.21 -19.32
N THR A 76 -4.01 -29.25 -19.91
CA THR A 76 -2.58 -29.40 -20.27
C THR A 76 -1.64 -28.62 -19.35
N HIS A 77 -2.12 -27.57 -18.69
CA HIS A 77 -1.30 -26.66 -17.91
C HIS A 77 -2.12 -25.96 -16.82
N LEU A 78 -1.42 -25.33 -15.89
CA LEU A 78 -1.98 -24.40 -14.91
C LEU A 78 -1.62 -22.98 -15.35
N PHE A 79 -2.56 -22.06 -15.20
CA PHE A 79 -2.36 -20.62 -15.38
C PHE A 79 -2.45 -19.92 -14.03
N LEU A 80 -1.39 -19.21 -13.66
CA LEU A 80 -1.33 -18.35 -12.48
C LEU A 80 -1.15 -16.93 -12.97
N SER A 81 -2.01 -16.02 -12.53
CA SER A 81 -1.75 -14.58 -12.65
C SER A 81 -1.46 -14.04 -11.26
N CYS A 82 -0.46 -13.18 -11.14
CA CYS A 82 -0.14 -12.47 -9.90
C CYS A 82 0.47 -11.10 -10.19
N ARG A 83 0.68 -10.30 -9.15
CA ARG A 83 1.23 -8.95 -9.25
C ARG A 83 2.44 -8.87 -8.35
N ALA A 84 3.60 -8.54 -8.88
CA ALA A 84 4.69 -8.02 -8.07
C ALA A 84 4.41 -6.56 -7.74
N VAL A 85 4.81 -6.10 -6.56
CA VAL A 85 4.54 -4.73 -6.11
C VAL A 85 5.77 -4.09 -5.47
N GLY A 86 5.85 -2.78 -5.57
CA GLY A 86 6.77 -1.91 -4.84
C GLY A 86 6.04 -0.64 -4.37
N VAL A 87 6.53 -0.01 -3.30
CA VAL A 87 5.92 1.20 -2.75
C VAL A 87 6.88 2.38 -2.94
N ASP A 88 6.47 3.37 -3.73
CA ASP A 88 7.13 4.66 -3.84
C ASP A 88 6.52 5.62 -2.80
N THR A 89 7.18 5.74 -1.65
CA THR A 89 6.71 6.56 -0.52
C THR A 89 6.74 8.05 -0.83
N ASP A 90 7.71 8.51 -1.62
CA ASP A 90 7.86 9.90 -2.02
C ASP A 90 6.73 10.37 -2.94
N ARG A 91 6.30 9.50 -3.87
CA ARG A 91 5.19 9.79 -4.80
C ARG A 91 3.84 9.32 -4.28
N GLY A 92 3.80 8.55 -3.21
CA GLY A 92 2.58 7.97 -2.65
C GLY A 92 1.91 6.96 -3.58
N ARG A 93 2.70 6.10 -4.23
CA ARG A 93 2.23 5.18 -5.27
C ARG A 93 2.60 3.73 -4.96
N LEU A 94 1.73 2.83 -5.42
CA LEU A 94 2.03 1.42 -5.55
C LEU A 94 2.45 1.20 -7.00
N ASP A 95 3.71 0.82 -7.21
CA ASP A 95 4.18 0.32 -8.49
C ASP A 95 3.85 -1.17 -8.54
N GLU A 96 3.28 -1.62 -9.66
CA GLU A 96 2.88 -3.01 -9.84
C GLU A 96 3.31 -3.52 -11.20
N THR A 97 3.72 -4.79 -11.24
CA THR A 97 4.08 -5.52 -12.46
C THR A 97 3.27 -6.80 -12.49
N GLU A 98 2.46 -6.99 -13.52
CA GLU A 98 1.77 -8.26 -13.76
C GLU A 98 2.79 -9.34 -14.13
N VAL A 99 2.66 -10.48 -13.46
CA VAL A 99 3.46 -11.68 -13.70
C VAL A 99 2.49 -12.84 -13.92
N ASP A 100 2.31 -13.18 -15.18
CA ASP A 100 1.50 -14.30 -15.63
C ASP A 100 2.40 -15.51 -15.84
N THR A 101 1.99 -16.66 -15.33
CA THR A 101 2.78 -17.88 -15.30
C THR A 101 1.98 -19.06 -15.80
N PHE A 102 2.49 -19.71 -16.83
CA PHE A 102 1.97 -20.99 -17.31
C PHE A 102 2.86 -22.12 -16.81
N VAL A 103 2.25 -23.16 -16.25
CA VAL A 103 2.93 -24.27 -15.61
C VAL A 103 2.50 -25.57 -16.29
N GLY A 104 3.39 -26.15 -17.08
CA GLY A 104 3.22 -27.48 -17.65
C GLY A 104 3.85 -28.57 -16.79
N THR A 105 3.95 -29.79 -17.31
CA THR A 105 4.56 -30.92 -16.57
C THR A 105 6.06 -30.73 -16.33
N ARG A 106 6.78 -30.16 -17.32
CA ARG A 106 8.24 -29.97 -17.29
C ARG A 106 8.67 -28.62 -17.86
N TRP A 107 7.75 -27.67 -17.93
CA TRP A 107 8.05 -26.34 -18.40
C TRP A 107 7.32 -25.27 -17.60
N LEU A 108 7.95 -24.11 -17.48
CA LEU A 108 7.43 -22.93 -16.80
C LEU A 108 7.60 -21.75 -17.76
N VAL A 109 6.51 -21.06 -18.09
CA VAL A 109 6.57 -19.81 -18.85
C VAL A 109 6.19 -18.67 -17.92
N THR A 110 7.02 -17.64 -17.86
CA THR A 110 6.73 -16.37 -17.19
C THR A 110 6.55 -15.28 -18.23
N ILE A 111 5.46 -14.52 -18.13
CA ILE A 111 5.18 -13.35 -18.95
C ILE A 111 5.01 -12.17 -18.02
N ARG A 112 5.79 -11.12 -18.27
CA ARG A 112 5.81 -9.92 -17.43
C ARG A 112 5.42 -8.72 -18.26
N ASP A 113 4.57 -7.85 -17.73
CA ASP A 113 4.15 -6.63 -18.44
C ASP A 113 5.30 -5.60 -18.60
N SER A 114 6.29 -5.66 -17.71
CA SER A 114 7.41 -4.72 -17.57
C SER A 114 8.61 -5.37 -16.86
N ASP A 115 9.70 -4.62 -16.72
CA ASP A 115 10.91 -5.01 -16.01
C ASP A 115 10.85 -4.74 -14.48
N GLY A 116 9.70 -4.30 -13.96
CA GLY A 116 9.51 -3.98 -12.54
C GLY A 116 9.47 -5.18 -11.57
N PHE A 117 9.51 -6.41 -12.09
CA PHE A 117 9.68 -7.63 -11.27
C PHE A 117 11.15 -8.07 -11.27
N PRO A 118 11.79 -8.24 -10.09
CA PRO A 118 13.19 -8.63 -9.98
C PRO A 118 13.40 -10.11 -10.32
N ILE A 119 13.32 -10.44 -11.60
CA ILE A 119 13.46 -11.81 -12.09
C ILE A 119 14.84 -12.41 -11.79
N GLU A 120 15.86 -11.57 -11.62
CA GLU A 120 17.20 -12.02 -11.26
C GLU A 120 17.24 -12.67 -9.86
N ASP A 121 16.43 -12.18 -8.91
CA ASP A 121 16.36 -12.78 -7.56
C ASP A 121 15.74 -14.18 -7.60
N VAL A 122 14.79 -14.39 -8.53
CA VAL A 122 14.21 -15.70 -8.79
C VAL A 122 15.27 -16.66 -9.35
N LEU A 123 16.05 -16.20 -10.32
CA LEU A 123 17.12 -16.99 -10.95
C LEU A 123 18.22 -17.37 -9.94
N ASP A 124 18.67 -16.40 -9.15
CA ASP A 124 19.66 -16.60 -8.08
C ASP A 124 19.17 -17.64 -7.06
N ARG A 125 17.89 -17.61 -6.70
CA ARG A 125 17.29 -18.57 -5.77
C ARG A 125 17.24 -19.98 -6.35
N TRP A 126 16.91 -20.11 -7.63
CA TRP A 126 16.90 -21.39 -8.34
C TRP A 126 18.30 -21.99 -8.43
N ASP A 127 19.29 -21.18 -8.82
CA ASP A 127 20.67 -21.64 -9.03
C ASP A 127 21.37 -22.07 -7.73
N ARG A 128 20.98 -21.49 -6.57
CA ARG A 128 21.55 -21.83 -5.25
C ARG A 128 20.96 -23.10 -4.61
N SER A 129 19.80 -23.58 -5.07
CA SER A 129 19.00 -24.59 -4.35
C SER A 129 18.86 -25.90 -5.13
N THR A 130 19.99 -26.49 -5.54
CA THR A 130 20.04 -27.65 -6.44
C THR A 130 19.24 -28.87 -5.94
N ASP A 131 19.23 -29.13 -4.63
CA ASP A 131 18.51 -30.26 -4.04
C ASP A 131 16.98 -30.10 -4.14
N LEU A 132 16.48 -28.87 -4.00
CA LEU A 132 15.05 -28.56 -4.12
C LEU A 132 14.63 -28.44 -5.59
N ALA A 133 15.55 -28.06 -6.48
CA ALA A 133 15.32 -28.02 -7.92
C ALA A 133 15.00 -29.39 -8.54
N ARG A 134 15.34 -30.49 -7.84
CA ARG A 134 14.84 -31.84 -8.19
C ARG A 134 13.34 -32.01 -8.00
N GLY A 135 12.68 -31.11 -7.28
CA GLY A 135 11.23 -31.02 -7.15
C GLY A 135 10.51 -30.62 -8.45
N GLY A 136 11.26 -30.41 -9.54
CA GLY A 136 10.72 -30.14 -10.87
C GLY A 136 10.07 -28.77 -10.98
N VAL A 137 9.10 -28.63 -11.87
CA VAL A 137 8.42 -27.36 -12.17
C VAL A 137 7.82 -26.69 -10.92
N GLY A 138 7.36 -27.49 -9.94
CA GLY A 138 6.80 -27.00 -8.69
C GLY A 138 7.80 -26.22 -7.85
N PHE A 139 9.10 -26.55 -7.90
CA PHE A 139 10.13 -25.78 -7.21
C PHE A 139 10.35 -24.42 -7.88
N PHE A 140 10.40 -24.39 -9.21
CA PHE A 140 10.59 -23.14 -9.96
C PHE A 140 9.43 -22.17 -9.70
N LEU A 141 8.20 -22.67 -9.74
CA LEU A 141 7.01 -21.91 -9.38
C LEU A 141 7.06 -21.38 -7.94
N TYR A 142 7.50 -22.21 -6.98
CA TYR A 142 7.70 -21.77 -5.60
C TYR A 142 8.69 -20.61 -5.52
N GLY A 143 9.86 -20.71 -6.16
CA GLY A 143 10.88 -19.65 -6.11
C GLY A 143 10.38 -18.32 -6.69
N LEU A 144 9.54 -18.36 -7.73
CA LEU A 144 8.89 -17.17 -8.29
C LEU A 144 7.87 -16.58 -7.31
N LEU A 145 7.00 -17.41 -6.74
CA LEU A 145 5.97 -16.99 -5.77
C LEU A 145 6.59 -16.41 -4.50
N ASP A 146 7.69 -16.98 -4.03
CA ASP A 146 8.43 -16.52 -2.86
C ASP A 146 8.95 -15.08 -3.08
N VAL A 147 9.54 -14.78 -4.25
CA VAL A 147 9.97 -13.39 -4.57
C VAL A 147 8.77 -12.43 -4.63
N VAL A 148 7.64 -12.85 -5.22
CA VAL A 148 6.43 -12.02 -5.27
C VAL A 148 5.93 -11.69 -3.85
N VAL A 149 5.88 -12.69 -2.97
CA VAL A 149 5.40 -12.53 -1.60
C VAL A 149 6.41 -11.81 -0.69
N ASP A 150 7.72 -11.98 -0.93
CA ASP A 150 8.76 -11.17 -0.27
C ASP A 150 8.54 -9.67 -0.55
N GLY A 151 8.26 -9.31 -1.82
CA GLY A 151 7.91 -7.94 -2.19
C GLY A 151 6.63 -7.41 -1.49
N TYR A 152 5.68 -8.30 -1.18
CA TYR A 152 4.50 -7.92 -0.41
C TYR A 152 4.85 -7.56 1.04
N PHE A 153 5.80 -8.27 1.65
CA PHE A 153 6.31 -7.93 2.99
C PHE A 153 7.03 -6.58 3.00
N GLU A 154 7.87 -6.32 2.00
CA GLU A 154 8.55 -5.04 1.85
C GLU A 154 7.53 -3.90 1.70
N ALA A 155 6.47 -4.10 0.93
CA ALA A 155 5.38 -3.13 0.79
C ALA A 155 4.67 -2.86 2.13
N VAL A 156 4.34 -3.89 2.91
CA VAL A 156 3.75 -3.73 4.24
C VAL A 156 4.67 -2.89 5.14
N GLN A 157 5.97 -3.18 5.18
CA GLN A 157 6.93 -2.44 5.97
C GLN A 157 7.01 -0.97 5.53
N ALA A 158 7.02 -0.70 4.22
CA ALA A 158 7.03 0.66 3.70
C ALA A 158 5.78 1.45 4.13
N PHE A 159 4.59 0.83 4.09
CA PHE A 159 3.36 1.46 4.59
C PHE A 159 3.42 1.70 6.11
N ASP A 160 3.90 0.73 6.89
CA ASP A 160 4.02 0.82 8.34
C ASP A 160 4.92 1.98 8.75
N TYR A 161 6.14 2.03 8.22
CA TYR A 161 7.08 3.13 8.47
C TYR A 161 6.52 4.49 8.07
N TYR A 162 5.83 4.57 6.93
CA TYR A 162 5.21 5.80 6.49
C TYR A 162 4.14 6.28 7.49
N TYR A 163 3.24 5.39 7.92
CA TYR A 163 2.15 5.79 8.82
C TYR A 163 2.59 6.04 10.25
N ASP A 164 3.71 5.45 10.68
CA ASP A 164 4.35 5.80 11.95
C ASP A 164 4.88 7.25 11.92
N ASP A 165 5.60 7.67 10.86
CA ASP A 165 6.03 9.07 10.66
C ASP A 165 4.83 10.03 10.61
N VAL A 166 3.77 9.65 9.89
CA VAL A 166 2.53 10.42 9.84
C VAL A 166 1.94 10.59 11.25
N SER A 167 1.88 9.51 12.03
CA SER A 167 1.34 9.50 13.40
C SER A 167 2.12 10.45 14.31
N GLU A 168 3.46 10.40 14.30
CA GLU A 168 4.30 11.30 15.08
C GLU A 168 4.07 12.77 14.70
N SER A 169 3.91 13.05 13.41
CA SER A 169 3.73 14.41 12.92
C SER A 169 2.39 15.06 13.30
N LEU A 170 1.37 14.28 13.69
CA LEU A 170 0.05 14.80 14.09
C LEU A 170 0.10 15.67 15.34
N PHE A 171 1.00 15.35 16.28
CA PHE A 171 1.06 15.98 17.60
C PHE A 171 1.93 17.23 17.65
N VAL A 172 2.57 17.60 16.52
CA VAL A 172 3.33 18.84 16.41
C VAL A 172 2.38 20.04 16.36
N ASP A 173 2.72 21.13 17.04
CA ASP A 173 1.88 22.33 17.18
C ASP A 173 1.54 23.00 15.84
N GLU A 174 2.38 22.80 14.82
CA GLU A 174 2.15 23.36 13.49
C GLU A 174 1.09 22.58 12.70
N PRO A 175 0.23 23.26 11.92
CA PRO A 175 -0.71 22.58 11.03
C PRO A 175 0.05 21.89 9.89
N ILE A 176 -0.34 20.64 9.59
CA ILE A 176 0.22 19.88 8.49
C ILE A 176 -0.04 20.59 7.16
N GLN A 177 1.02 20.74 6.35
CA GLN A 177 1.00 21.36 5.03
C GLN A 177 0.08 20.59 4.06
N LEU A 178 -0.49 21.30 3.09
CA LEU A 178 -1.46 20.73 2.15
C LEU A 178 -0.84 19.62 1.29
N GLU A 179 0.42 19.78 0.90
CA GLU A 179 1.19 18.81 0.12
C GLU A 179 1.33 17.49 0.87
N ARG A 180 1.68 17.55 2.16
CA ARG A 180 1.79 16.37 3.02
C ARG A 180 0.43 15.69 3.20
N GLN A 181 -0.67 16.45 3.32
CA GLN A 181 -2.03 15.87 3.36
C GLN A 181 -2.42 15.14 2.07
N ARG A 182 -1.99 15.64 0.91
CA ARG A 182 -2.21 14.96 -0.38
C ARG A 182 -1.44 13.65 -0.43
N GLN A 183 -0.16 13.66 -0.05
CA GLN A 183 0.67 12.46 0.01
C GLN A 183 0.06 11.40 0.94
N TRP A 184 -0.47 11.79 2.10
CA TRP A 184 -1.17 10.87 3.03
C TRP A 184 -2.37 10.19 2.37
N PHE A 185 -3.15 10.96 1.61
CA PHE A 185 -4.31 10.42 0.93
C PHE A 185 -3.94 9.51 -0.24
N ASP A 186 -2.89 9.84 -0.99
CA ASP A 186 -2.38 8.98 -2.07
C ASP A 186 -1.80 7.68 -1.50
N MET A 187 -1.06 7.75 -0.38
CA MET A 187 -0.59 6.56 0.33
C MET A 187 -1.75 5.69 0.85
N ARG A 188 -2.84 6.30 1.32
CA ARG A 188 -4.04 5.55 1.74
C ARG A 188 -4.67 4.82 0.57
N ARG A 189 -4.72 5.44 -0.62
CA ARG A 189 -5.20 4.79 -1.83
C ARG A 189 -4.30 3.64 -2.25
N ALA A 190 -2.98 3.83 -2.19
CA ALA A 190 -1.99 2.79 -2.47
C ALA A 190 -2.17 1.58 -1.53
N LEU A 191 -2.33 1.81 -0.22
CA LEU A 191 -2.59 0.75 0.78
C LEU A 191 -3.89 -0.03 0.48
N VAL A 192 -4.96 0.69 0.14
CA VAL A 192 -6.25 0.05 -0.22
C VAL A 192 -6.13 -0.75 -1.52
N HIS A 193 -5.34 -0.27 -2.48
CA HIS A 193 -5.08 -0.99 -3.72
C HIS A 193 -4.26 -2.25 -3.46
N PHE A 194 -3.17 -2.14 -2.70
CA PHE A 194 -2.35 -3.28 -2.28
C PHE A 194 -3.16 -4.36 -1.54
N HIS A 195 -4.05 -3.97 -0.62
CA HIS A 195 -4.96 -4.91 0.05
C HIS A 195 -5.81 -5.74 -0.93
N ARG A 196 -6.27 -5.12 -2.03
CA ARG A 196 -7.08 -5.80 -3.06
C ARG A 196 -6.25 -6.78 -3.91
N LEU A 197 -4.92 -6.68 -3.88
CA LEU A 197 -3.99 -7.62 -4.52
C LEU A 197 -3.57 -8.73 -3.55
N ALA A 198 -3.28 -8.38 -2.29
CA ALA A 198 -2.84 -9.34 -1.28
C ALA A 198 -3.91 -10.40 -0.95
N VAL A 199 -5.18 -9.99 -0.83
CA VAL A 199 -6.26 -10.91 -0.43
C VAL A 199 -6.50 -12.05 -1.45
N PRO A 200 -6.66 -11.79 -2.77
CA PRO A 200 -6.82 -12.86 -3.75
C PRO A 200 -5.59 -13.78 -3.87
N MET A 201 -4.39 -13.28 -3.56
CA MET A 201 -3.17 -14.10 -3.58
C MET A 201 -3.25 -15.26 -2.59
N ARG A 202 -3.88 -15.06 -1.43
CA ARG A 202 -4.13 -16.14 -0.46
C ARG A 202 -5.02 -17.23 -1.06
N GLU A 203 -6.06 -16.84 -1.79
CA GLU A 203 -6.98 -17.77 -2.44
C GLU A 203 -6.29 -18.52 -3.58
N ALA A 204 -5.46 -17.83 -4.36
CA ALA A 204 -4.61 -18.42 -5.41
C ALA A 204 -3.67 -19.49 -4.84
N LEU A 205 -2.94 -19.18 -3.77
CA LEU A 205 -2.05 -20.14 -3.09
C LEU A 205 -2.82 -21.31 -2.46
N SER A 206 -3.97 -21.03 -1.82
CA SER A 206 -4.83 -22.08 -1.28
C SER A 206 -5.33 -23.03 -2.37
N SER A 207 -5.70 -22.49 -3.54
CA SER A 207 -6.10 -23.27 -4.72
C SER A 207 -4.94 -24.13 -5.24
N LEU A 208 -3.73 -23.56 -5.29
CA LEU A 208 -2.52 -24.24 -5.74
C LEU A 208 -2.11 -25.41 -4.84
N MET A 209 -2.31 -25.27 -3.53
CA MET A 209 -1.97 -26.31 -2.53
C MET A 209 -2.98 -27.46 -2.43
N ARG A 210 -4.06 -27.45 -3.22
CA ARG A 210 -5.03 -28.55 -3.23
C ARG A 210 -4.39 -29.82 -3.82
N ARG A 211 -4.57 -30.95 -3.12
CA ARG A 211 -3.94 -32.26 -3.44
C ARG A 211 -4.31 -32.84 -4.80
N ASP A 212 -5.37 -32.34 -5.42
CA ASP A 212 -5.85 -32.85 -6.71
C ASP A 212 -4.92 -32.45 -7.88
N HIS A 213 -3.94 -31.58 -7.63
CA HIS A 213 -3.05 -31.02 -8.64
C HIS A 213 -1.59 -31.44 -8.39
N ALA A 214 -0.92 -31.98 -9.41
CA ALA A 214 0.41 -32.56 -9.30
C ALA A 214 1.57 -31.53 -9.22
N VAL A 215 1.27 -30.23 -9.17
CA VAL A 215 2.28 -29.16 -9.14
C VAL A 215 2.98 -29.08 -7.78
N VAL A 216 2.21 -29.19 -6.69
CA VAL A 216 2.74 -29.16 -5.32
C VAL A 216 2.95 -30.59 -4.84
N THR A 217 4.19 -31.07 -4.93
CA THR A 217 4.56 -32.40 -4.43
C THR A 217 4.63 -32.41 -2.89
N GLU A 218 4.57 -33.59 -2.27
CA GLU A 218 4.66 -33.74 -0.81
C GLU A 218 5.96 -33.13 -0.24
N ALA A 219 7.06 -33.25 -0.98
CA ALA A 219 8.35 -32.67 -0.60
C ALA A 219 8.34 -31.12 -0.62
N LEU A 220 7.54 -30.51 -1.51
CA LEU A 220 7.45 -29.06 -1.65
C LEU A 220 6.36 -28.44 -0.77
N TYR A 221 5.45 -29.24 -0.22
CA TYR A 221 4.31 -28.74 0.57
C TYR A 221 4.71 -27.79 1.72
N PRO A 222 5.76 -28.07 2.53
CA PRO A 222 6.17 -27.14 3.61
C PRO A 222 6.60 -25.76 3.10
N TYR A 223 7.22 -25.69 1.91
CA TYR A 223 7.68 -24.44 1.31
C TYR A 223 6.49 -23.61 0.81
N TYR A 224 5.52 -24.24 0.15
CA TYR A 224 4.28 -23.58 -0.24
C TYR A 224 3.45 -23.14 0.98
N GLN A 225 3.48 -23.91 2.07
CA GLN A 225 2.82 -23.54 3.31
C GLN A 225 3.46 -22.29 3.93
N ASP A 226 4.79 -22.15 3.87
CA ASP A 226 5.47 -20.94 4.35
C ASP A 226 5.04 -19.70 3.53
N VAL A 227 5.02 -19.79 2.19
CA VAL A 227 4.54 -18.71 1.30
C VAL A 227 3.06 -18.36 1.56
N TYR A 228 2.24 -19.37 1.85
CA TYR A 228 0.84 -19.18 2.23
C TYR A 228 0.71 -18.43 3.57
N ASP A 229 1.44 -18.86 4.60
CA ASP A 229 1.45 -18.22 5.92
C ASP A 229 1.96 -16.77 5.83
N HIS A 230 2.97 -16.54 5.00
CA HIS A 230 3.48 -15.23 4.64
C HIS A 230 2.41 -14.34 4.00
N THR A 231 1.69 -14.84 3.00
CA THR A 231 0.58 -14.10 2.35
C THR A 231 -0.57 -13.81 3.31
N LEU A 232 -0.86 -14.72 4.25
CA LEU A 232 -1.84 -14.51 5.30
C LEU A 232 -1.43 -13.34 6.22
N ARG A 233 -0.19 -13.35 6.71
CA ARG A 233 0.34 -12.26 7.55
C ARG A 233 0.32 -10.91 6.84
N VAL A 234 0.67 -10.87 5.56
CA VAL A 234 0.57 -9.65 4.73
C VAL A 234 -0.87 -9.14 4.71
N SER A 235 -1.85 -10.02 4.48
CA SER A 235 -3.25 -9.65 4.40
C SER A 235 -3.77 -9.06 5.72
N GLU A 236 -3.46 -9.72 6.84
CA GLU A 236 -3.82 -9.27 8.21
C GLU A 236 -3.13 -7.94 8.58
N SER A 237 -1.85 -7.79 8.24
CA SER A 237 -1.09 -6.55 8.49
C SER A 237 -1.67 -5.39 7.68
N THR A 238 -2.04 -5.63 6.42
CA THR A 238 -2.65 -4.61 5.57
C THR A 238 -4.02 -4.17 6.09
N GLU A 239 -4.81 -5.10 6.63
CA GLU A 239 -6.08 -4.77 7.30
C GLU A 239 -5.85 -3.91 8.55
N SER A 240 -4.91 -4.32 9.41
CA SER A 240 -4.52 -3.58 10.61
C SER A 240 -4.04 -2.16 10.29
N LEU A 241 -3.20 -2.01 9.25
CA LEU A 241 -2.75 -0.71 8.77
C LEU A 241 -3.92 0.14 8.29
N ARG A 242 -4.89 -0.41 7.55
CA ARG A 242 -6.06 0.36 7.09
C ARG A 242 -6.89 0.92 8.24
N ASP A 243 -6.99 0.18 9.34
CA ASP A 243 -7.66 0.64 10.56
C ASP A 243 -6.86 1.76 11.24
N LEU A 244 -5.54 1.58 11.42
CA LEU A 244 -4.64 2.63 11.95
C LEU A 244 -4.71 3.92 11.15
N VAL A 245 -4.67 3.83 9.82
CA VAL A 245 -4.80 4.98 8.91
C VAL A 245 -6.13 5.70 9.11
N SER A 246 -7.21 4.96 9.33
CA SER A 246 -8.52 5.55 9.58
C SER A 246 -8.53 6.30 10.92
N THR A 247 -7.94 5.71 11.96
CA THR A 247 -7.78 6.36 13.27
C THR A 247 -6.89 7.62 13.21
N ILE A 248 -5.80 7.59 12.44
CA ILE A 248 -4.91 8.75 12.19
C ILE A 248 -5.70 9.92 11.58
N VAL A 249 -6.52 9.64 10.56
CA VAL A 249 -7.34 10.67 9.89
C VAL A 249 -8.35 11.29 10.86
N GLU A 250 -9.03 10.46 11.67
CA GLU A 250 -9.99 10.94 12.68
C GLU A 250 -9.32 11.77 13.78
N THR A 251 -8.12 11.36 14.20
CA THR A 251 -7.30 12.07 15.20
C THR A 251 -6.89 13.44 14.67
N ASN A 252 -6.45 13.51 13.41
CA ASN A 252 -6.09 14.78 12.76
C ASN A 252 -7.26 15.76 12.71
N LEU A 253 -8.46 15.28 12.36
CA LEU A 253 -9.67 16.11 12.36
C LEU A 253 -10.01 16.61 13.76
N SER A 254 -9.94 15.73 14.76
CA SER A 254 -10.20 16.08 16.16
C SER A 254 -9.21 17.13 16.69
N LEU A 255 -7.92 17.00 16.35
CA LEU A 255 -6.88 17.98 16.71
C LEU A 255 -7.11 19.33 16.03
N ARG A 256 -7.53 19.35 14.76
CA ARG A 256 -7.89 20.59 14.05
C ARG A 256 -9.08 21.29 14.71
N GLU A 257 -10.14 20.56 15.04
CA GLU A 257 -11.29 21.10 15.76
C GLU A 257 -10.91 21.63 17.14
N TYR A 258 -10.03 20.91 17.87
CA TYR A 258 -9.49 21.39 19.14
C TYR A 258 -8.76 22.71 18.98
N ARG A 259 -7.82 22.82 18.01
CA ARG A 259 -7.07 24.06 17.73
C ARG A 259 -8.01 25.21 17.34
N GLN A 260 -9.00 24.95 16.48
CA GLN A 260 -10.00 25.94 16.10
C GLN A 260 -10.80 26.42 17.32
N ASN A 261 -11.23 25.51 18.20
CA ASN A 261 -11.93 25.86 19.43
C ASN A 261 -11.07 26.69 20.38
N GLN A 262 -9.76 26.44 20.46
CA GLN A 262 -8.84 27.28 21.22
C GLN A 262 -8.72 28.69 20.63
N ILE A 263 -8.61 28.81 19.30
CA ILE A 263 -8.58 30.12 18.62
C ILE A 263 -9.88 30.89 18.88
N VAL A 264 -11.05 30.24 18.73
CA VAL A 264 -12.36 30.85 18.97
C VAL A 264 -12.48 31.33 20.41
N LYS A 265 -12.09 30.51 21.41
CA LYS A 265 -12.08 30.92 22.82
C LYS A 265 -11.25 32.19 23.04
N LYS A 266 -10.04 32.27 22.47
CA LYS A 266 -9.16 33.43 22.59
C LYS A 266 -9.74 34.68 21.92
N VAL A 267 -10.23 34.56 20.69
CA VAL A 267 -10.85 35.69 19.96
C VAL A 267 -12.09 36.19 20.69
N SER A 268 -12.98 35.30 21.13
CA SER A 268 -14.17 35.67 21.89
C SER A 268 -13.85 36.26 23.26
N GLY A 269 -12.83 35.75 23.95
CA GLY A 269 -12.34 36.30 25.21
C GLY A 269 -11.86 37.75 25.06
N TRP A 270 -11.01 38.02 24.06
CA TRP A 270 -10.56 39.38 23.75
C TRP A 270 -11.70 40.29 23.29
N ALA A 271 -12.60 39.81 22.44
CA ALA A 271 -13.77 40.58 21.99
C ALA A 271 -14.66 40.99 23.16
N ALA A 272 -14.93 40.10 24.12
CA ALA A 272 -15.71 40.41 25.31
C ALA A 272 -15.01 41.44 26.22
N ILE A 273 -13.68 41.36 26.38
CA ILE A 273 -12.90 42.36 27.13
C ILE A 273 -12.99 43.74 26.46
N ILE A 274 -12.90 43.81 25.13
CA ILE A 274 -12.97 45.07 24.36
C ILE A 274 -14.39 45.65 24.32
N ALA A 275 -15.42 44.79 24.29
CA ALA A 275 -16.82 45.22 24.22
C ALA A 275 -17.27 45.98 25.49
N VAL A 276 -16.72 45.67 26.66
CA VAL A 276 -17.10 46.32 27.93
C VAL A 276 -16.79 47.82 27.95
N PRO A 277 -15.55 48.28 27.67
CA PRO A 277 -15.26 49.70 27.53
C PRO A 277 -16.13 50.39 26.47
N ALA A 278 -16.34 49.77 25.31
CA ALA A 278 -17.16 50.33 24.24
C ALA A 278 -18.62 50.52 24.66
N PHE A 279 -19.20 49.53 25.33
CA PHE A 279 -20.56 49.61 25.86
C PHE A 279 -20.68 50.69 26.94
N LEU A 280 -19.77 50.72 27.92
CA LEU A 280 -19.81 51.67 29.02
C LEU A 280 -19.60 53.11 28.53
N THR A 281 -18.65 53.34 27.62
CA THR A 281 -18.45 54.66 27.01
C THR A 281 -19.65 55.09 26.17
N GLY A 282 -20.30 54.17 25.44
CA GLY A 282 -21.55 54.46 24.73
C GLY A 282 -22.71 54.83 25.66
N TYR A 283 -22.89 54.10 26.76
CA TYR A 283 -23.94 54.35 27.76
C TYR A 283 -23.74 55.70 28.47
N PHE A 284 -22.54 55.99 28.96
CA PHE A 284 -22.24 57.28 29.59
C PHE A 284 -22.09 58.44 28.58
N GLY A 285 -21.97 58.14 27.29
CA GLY A 285 -21.98 59.11 26.20
C GLY A 285 -23.38 59.57 25.77
N MET A 286 -24.45 59.04 26.39
CA MET A 286 -25.81 59.46 26.11
C MET A 286 -26.06 60.90 26.58
N ASN A 287 -26.78 61.69 25.76
CA ASN A 287 -27.20 63.05 26.09
C ASN A 287 -28.39 63.08 27.08
N VAL A 288 -28.35 62.24 28.11
CA VAL A 288 -29.40 62.11 29.14
C VAL A 288 -28.74 62.32 30.51
N PRO A 289 -29.30 63.15 31.41
CA PRO A 289 -28.70 63.37 32.72
C PRO A 289 -28.71 62.10 33.56
N TYR A 290 -27.52 61.62 33.91
CA TYR A 290 -27.29 60.50 34.82
C TYR A 290 -26.54 60.97 36.09
N PRO A 291 -26.57 60.20 37.19
CA PRO A 291 -25.84 60.54 38.42
C PRO A 291 -24.34 60.74 38.16
N GLY A 292 -23.85 61.97 38.36
CA GLY A 292 -22.43 62.32 38.11
C GLY A 292 -22.12 62.91 36.74
N SER A 293 -23.11 63.10 35.86
CA SER A 293 -22.96 63.78 34.57
C SER A 293 -22.40 65.21 34.73
N GLY A 294 -21.46 65.61 33.87
CA GLY A 294 -20.83 66.93 33.88
C GLY A 294 -19.84 67.21 35.02
N ARG A 295 -19.54 66.23 35.88
CA ARG A 295 -18.58 66.35 37.01
C ARG A 295 -17.36 65.46 36.82
N ILE A 296 -16.19 65.90 37.28
CA ILE A 296 -14.94 65.10 37.28
C ILE A 296 -15.13 63.78 38.04
N SER A 297 -15.92 63.79 39.12
CA SER A 297 -16.24 62.58 39.90
C SER A 297 -16.96 61.50 39.07
N GLY A 298 -17.79 61.89 38.09
CA GLY A 298 -18.46 60.96 37.18
C GLY A 298 -17.49 60.35 36.17
N ALA A 299 -16.55 61.16 35.65
CA ALA A 299 -15.48 60.67 34.77
C ALA A 299 -14.62 59.62 35.50
N ILE A 300 -14.12 59.94 36.71
CA ILE A 300 -13.33 59.02 37.54
C ILE A 300 -14.13 57.74 37.85
N GLY A 301 -15.39 57.86 38.25
CA GLY A 301 -16.24 56.72 38.56
C GLY A 301 -16.46 55.78 37.35
N SER A 302 -16.75 56.34 36.18
CA SER A 302 -16.94 55.56 34.95
C SER A 302 -15.65 54.87 34.47
N THR A 303 -14.50 55.57 34.56
CA THR A 303 -13.19 54.97 34.24
C THR A 303 -12.83 53.84 35.19
N LEU A 304 -13.05 54.02 36.49
CA LEU A 304 -12.79 52.98 37.49
C LEU A 304 -13.70 51.76 37.27
N LEU A 305 -14.97 51.97 36.92
CA LEU A 305 -15.90 50.89 36.56
C LEU A 305 -15.41 50.10 35.34
N ILE A 306 -14.96 50.79 34.28
CA ILE A 306 -14.38 50.15 33.08
C ILE A 306 -13.17 49.31 33.46
N ILE A 307 -12.23 49.84 34.25
CA ILE A 307 -11.02 49.13 34.66
C ILE A 307 -11.35 47.90 35.50
N VAL A 308 -12.28 48.02 36.46
CA VAL A 308 -12.67 46.92 37.34
C VAL A 308 -13.35 45.79 36.55
N ILE A 309 -14.30 46.11 35.67
CA ILE A 309 -15.03 45.07 34.91
C ILE A 309 -14.10 44.44 33.87
N SER A 310 -13.34 45.24 33.12
CA SER A 310 -12.42 44.72 32.09
C SER A 310 -11.28 43.91 32.71
N GLY A 311 -10.71 44.39 33.82
CA GLY A 311 -9.70 43.66 34.59
C GLY A 311 -10.26 42.38 35.22
N GLY A 312 -11.50 42.41 35.72
CA GLY A 312 -12.20 41.24 36.24
C GLY A 312 -12.41 40.16 35.16
N LEU A 313 -12.85 40.56 33.96
CA LEU A 313 -12.98 39.65 32.82
C LEU A 313 -11.63 39.09 32.38
N TYR A 314 -10.59 39.93 32.30
CA TYR A 314 -9.24 39.48 31.98
C TYR A 314 -8.75 38.41 32.96
N LEU A 315 -8.88 38.65 34.27
CA LEU A 315 -8.49 37.69 35.30
C LEU A 315 -9.30 36.38 35.22
N LEU A 316 -10.61 36.49 34.96
CA LEU A 316 -11.50 35.33 34.84
C LEU A 316 -11.13 34.48 33.63
N PHE A 317 -10.95 35.10 32.46
CA PHE A 317 -10.60 34.39 31.23
C PHE A 317 -9.18 33.83 31.27
N ARG A 318 -8.22 34.55 31.88
CA ARG A 318 -6.87 34.04 32.09
C ARG A 318 -6.83 32.82 33.02
N ARG A 319 -7.71 32.77 34.03
CA ARG A 319 -7.84 31.58 34.90
C ARG A 319 -8.50 30.37 34.23
N LYS A 320 -9.21 30.58 33.12
CA LYS A 320 -9.90 29.52 32.38
C LYS A 320 -9.14 29.07 31.12
N ASP A 321 -7.92 29.57 30.90
CA ASP A 321 -7.14 29.38 29.67
C ASP A 321 -7.89 29.83 28.40
N TRP A 322 -8.66 30.90 28.51
CA TRP A 322 -9.34 31.53 27.36
C TRP A 322 -8.52 32.69 26.76
N LEU A 323 -7.28 32.89 27.20
CA LEU A 323 -6.37 33.94 26.74
C LEU A 323 -5.01 33.35 26.37
#